data_AF-A0A8H4Y794-F1
#
_entry.id   AF-A0A8H4Y794-F1
#
_cell.length_a   1.000
_cell.length_b   1.000
_cell.length_c   1.000
_cell.angle_alpha   90.00
_cell.angle_beta   90.00
_cell.angle_gamma   90.00
#
_symmetry.space_group_name_H-M   'P 1'
#
loop_
_entity.id
_entity.type
_entity.pdbx_description
1 polymer ?
#
loop_
_entity_poly.entity_id
_entity_poly.type
_entity_poly.pdbx_seq_one_letter_code
_entity_poly.pdbx_strand_id
1 'polypeptide(L)'
;MEQNTPNPTSQLADLGKIQTLLKAKDDTQRFVGLALLKSVLDSSEELRHDESTVQTLWSSLSPKFLDRLLRTGSKPGSKNAKEMLDLSVSVLHIFSILLPKQARSDTKFIDRIPLLVGAVLYSSEDTARLILQLLHTMVSSQDGAKAFVKVEDISSLTEIAPSHAQVLDILCFAWLTSMTDVEDPTVLAIQIDTTIQTLVSSFTGTDAVTLVDFLGYFLRHANSIILPRQPRWLKSAVNYIQNLVTSRPTPEARAAYTNAAASILQAYPSEGPKLVFTETKKDGKAFSYLLVNLILIDIRSSAPTLLEQLNKPEYPRVSTRLTSAFDIVSVFIGYLVQCLEDESLETFFMTPDNLLSLRKGLSETMSLTAEYLRDRWDASVAGAMGLHPDARVSTAETSTGTRHTLAWDSIKDSADDDMLILSAVRALALWLREEENDALRKEATGLMDMFMDLYRSSSQDKLDFRSAVLVALEGVTTLPKGQESLLANEGWTILARDLASTLQDGGACREEDATRATDIVRILLPLVEQENGGIPEAWMDLITAVAAWHVPDDGLSPLVQEAQVAALQLCCSVLVAANRGMRQRYEHSVAAIHGIAAQLAKHIGQDSPEREMLEDVLATLGTLANAG
;
A
#
# COMPACT_ATOMS: atom_id res chain seq x y z
N MET A 1 14.86 -23.21 -56.33
CA MET A 1 14.76 -22.45 -55.08
C MET A 1 15.29 -21.05 -55.37
N GLU A 2 14.45 -20.20 -55.95
CA GLU A 2 14.69 -18.77 -56.07
C GLU A 2 13.77 -18.10 -55.05
N GLN A 3 14.38 -17.37 -54.12
CA GLN A 3 13.66 -16.49 -53.20
C GLN A 3 13.05 -15.36 -54.02
N ASN A 4 11.73 -15.38 -54.12
CA ASN A 4 10.94 -14.30 -54.71
C ASN A 4 10.88 -13.14 -53.70
N THR A 5 11.92 -12.32 -53.64
CA THR A 5 11.84 -11.01 -53.00
C THR A 5 10.97 -10.09 -53.88
N PRO A 6 9.84 -9.56 -53.37
CA PRO A 6 9.00 -8.67 -54.16
C PRO A 6 9.75 -7.37 -54.49
N ASN A 7 9.64 -6.93 -55.75
CA ASN A 7 10.21 -5.68 -56.24
C ASN A 7 9.59 -4.47 -55.49
N PRO A 8 10.39 -3.51 -54.98
CA PRO A 8 9.87 -2.39 -54.16
C PRO A 8 8.86 -1.49 -54.89
N THR A 9 8.93 -1.42 -56.22
CA THR A 9 7.98 -0.70 -57.08
C THR A 9 6.59 -1.35 -57.17
N SER A 10 6.50 -2.68 -56.98
CA SER A 10 5.23 -3.42 -56.95
C SER A 10 4.49 -3.17 -55.64
N GLN A 11 5.20 -3.21 -54.52
CA GLN A 11 4.64 -2.94 -53.18
C GLN A 11 4.07 -1.52 -53.08
N LEU A 12 4.75 -0.51 -53.62
CA LEU A 12 4.24 0.87 -53.67
C LEU A 12 2.94 1.01 -54.49
N ALA A 13 2.82 0.29 -55.61
CA ALA A 13 1.61 0.27 -56.44
C ALA A 13 0.44 -0.43 -55.73
N ASP A 14 0.72 -1.51 -55.00
CA ASP A 14 -0.27 -2.24 -54.21
C ASP A 14 -0.76 -1.41 -53.01
N LEU A 15 0.12 -0.65 -52.35
CA LEU A 15 -0.25 0.28 -51.28
C LEU A 15 -1.13 1.43 -51.76
N GLY A 16 -0.81 2.02 -52.92
CA GLY A 16 -1.64 3.05 -53.55
C GLY A 16 -3.05 2.54 -53.88
N LYS A 17 -3.17 1.28 -54.33
CA LYS A 17 -4.45 0.62 -54.57
C LYS A 17 -5.24 0.40 -53.28
N ILE A 18 -4.59 -0.06 -52.20
CA ILE A 18 -5.22 -0.22 -50.88
C ILE A 18 -5.76 1.13 -50.39
N GLN A 19 -4.97 2.19 -50.43
CA GLN A 19 -5.44 3.53 -50.02
C GLN A 19 -6.64 4.01 -50.83
N THR A 20 -6.65 3.75 -52.15
CA THR A 20 -7.77 4.11 -53.02
C THR A 20 -9.06 3.36 -52.62
N LEU A 21 -8.94 2.06 -52.31
CA LEU A 21 -10.08 1.25 -51.85
C LEU A 21 -10.59 1.70 -50.47
N LEU A 22 -9.70 2.04 -49.53
CA LEU A 22 -10.09 2.54 -48.21
C LEU A 22 -10.79 3.91 -48.25
N LYS A 23 -10.41 4.76 -49.22
CA LYS A 23 -11.01 6.08 -49.45
C LYS A 23 -12.24 6.06 -50.36
N ALA A 24 -12.60 4.90 -50.91
CA ALA A 24 -13.76 4.75 -51.79
C ALA A 24 -15.07 5.19 -51.10
N LYS A 25 -16.11 5.50 -51.88
CA LYS A 25 -17.44 5.82 -51.33
C LYS A 25 -18.25 4.57 -50.97
N ASP A 26 -18.03 3.47 -51.69
CA ASP A 26 -18.73 2.20 -51.52
C ASP A 26 -18.12 1.38 -50.38
N ASP A 27 -18.97 0.84 -49.52
CA ASP A 27 -18.55 0.05 -48.35
C ASP A 27 -18.02 -1.33 -48.73
N THR A 28 -18.46 -1.90 -49.85
CA THR A 28 -17.90 -3.17 -50.36
C THR A 28 -16.45 -2.98 -50.76
N GLN A 29 -16.14 -1.89 -51.47
CA GLN A 29 -14.77 -1.53 -51.83
C GLN A 29 -13.91 -1.25 -50.59
N ARG A 30 -14.44 -0.54 -49.59
CA ARG A 30 -13.73 -0.31 -48.32
C ARG A 30 -13.46 -1.61 -47.57
N PHE A 31 -14.43 -2.53 -47.56
CA PHE A 31 -14.29 -3.83 -46.91
C PHE A 31 -13.20 -4.67 -47.56
N VAL A 32 -13.18 -4.75 -48.90
CA VAL A 32 -12.10 -5.40 -49.65
C VAL A 32 -10.76 -4.72 -49.38
N GLY A 33 -10.72 -3.39 -49.33
CA GLY A 33 -9.54 -2.62 -48.94
C GLY A 33 -9.02 -3.00 -47.55
N LEU A 34 -9.91 -3.19 -46.57
CA LEU A 34 -9.56 -3.58 -45.20
C LEU A 34 -8.98 -5.00 -45.14
N ALA A 35 -9.55 -5.94 -45.90
CA ALA A 35 -9.07 -7.32 -45.99
C ALA A 35 -7.66 -7.39 -46.61
N LEU A 36 -7.45 -6.65 -47.71
CA LEU A 36 -6.13 -6.51 -48.34
C LEU A 36 -5.12 -5.84 -47.41
N LEU A 37 -5.53 -4.78 -46.70
CA LEU A 37 -4.70 -4.10 -45.72
C LEU A 37 -4.22 -5.06 -44.62
N LYS A 38 -5.14 -5.84 -44.03
CA LYS A 38 -4.79 -6.86 -43.04
C LYS A 38 -3.78 -7.86 -43.61
N SER A 39 -4.05 -8.41 -44.80
CA SER A 39 -3.15 -9.38 -45.43
C SER A 39 -1.74 -8.84 -45.68
N VAL A 40 -1.62 -7.58 -46.13
CA VAL A 40 -0.31 -6.95 -46.39
C VAL A 40 0.42 -6.65 -45.09
N LEU A 41 -0.27 -6.11 -44.09
CA LEU A 41 0.29 -5.88 -42.77
C LEU A 41 0.68 -7.20 -42.08
N ASP A 42 -0.02 -8.30 -42.34
CA ASP A 42 0.33 -9.62 -41.79
C ASP A 42 1.57 -10.23 -42.45
N SER A 43 1.84 -9.89 -43.72
CA SER A 43 2.86 -10.56 -44.54
C SER A 43 4.19 -9.81 -44.68
N SER A 44 4.24 -8.51 -44.40
CA SER A 44 5.43 -7.68 -44.62
C SER A 44 5.96 -7.06 -43.33
N GLU A 45 7.08 -7.57 -42.82
CA GLU A 45 7.76 -6.99 -41.65
C GLU A 45 8.37 -5.62 -41.95
N GLU A 46 8.93 -5.42 -43.14
CA GLU A 46 9.52 -4.14 -43.57
C GLU A 46 8.50 -3.00 -43.46
N LEU A 47 7.25 -3.26 -43.90
CA LEU A 47 6.19 -2.27 -43.86
C LEU A 47 5.67 -1.97 -42.45
N ARG A 48 5.80 -2.93 -41.51
CA ARG A 48 5.47 -2.70 -40.09
C ARG A 48 6.44 -1.75 -39.40
N HIS A 49 7.69 -1.69 -39.89
CA HIS A 49 8.73 -0.83 -39.35
C HIS A 49 8.79 0.55 -40.05
N ASP A 50 8.06 0.74 -41.16
CA ASP A 50 7.89 2.05 -41.80
C ASP A 50 6.74 2.83 -41.16
N GLU A 51 7.07 3.58 -40.11
CA GLU A 51 6.12 4.40 -39.36
C GLU A 51 5.34 5.38 -40.26
N SER A 52 5.99 5.98 -41.26
CA SER A 52 5.38 6.98 -42.14
C SER A 52 4.29 6.36 -43.02
N THR A 53 4.55 5.16 -43.56
CA THR A 53 3.59 4.42 -44.37
C THR A 53 2.43 3.92 -43.51
N VAL A 54 2.70 3.39 -42.32
CA VAL A 54 1.67 2.94 -41.37
C VAL A 54 0.74 4.09 -40.97
N GLN A 55 1.28 5.26 -40.64
CA GLN A 55 0.47 6.45 -40.33
C GLN A 55 -0.37 6.89 -41.52
N THR A 56 0.17 6.84 -42.74
CA THR A 56 -0.57 7.19 -43.96
C THR A 56 -1.72 6.22 -44.23
N LEU A 57 -1.51 4.91 -44.04
CA LEU A 57 -2.56 3.89 -44.15
C LEU A 57 -3.63 4.09 -43.07
N TRP A 58 -3.22 4.35 -41.83
CA TRP A 58 -4.13 4.69 -40.73
C TRP A 58 -4.99 5.90 -41.09
N SER A 59 -4.39 6.99 -41.57
CA SER A 59 -5.12 8.22 -41.95
C SER A 59 -6.16 7.99 -43.05
N SER A 60 -5.95 6.98 -43.90
CA SER A 60 -6.84 6.64 -45.01
C SER A 60 -8.10 5.88 -44.58
N LEU A 61 -8.15 5.34 -43.36
CA LEU A 61 -9.31 4.64 -42.83
C LEU A 61 -10.43 5.61 -42.42
N SER A 62 -11.67 5.31 -42.77
CA SER A 62 -12.83 6.09 -42.34
C SER A 62 -13.29 5.66 -40.94
N PRO A 63 -13.27 6.56 -39.93
CA PRO A 63 -13.73 6.22 -38.57
C PRO A 63 -15.21 5.78 -38.56
N LYS A 64 -16.06 6.47 -39.32
CA LYS A 64 -17.50 6.13 -39.47
C LYS A 64 -17.73 4.77 -40.15
N PHE A 65 -16.79 4.31 -40.97
CA PHE A 65 -16.89 2.98 -41.57
C PHE A 65 -16.57 1.90 -40.53
N LEU A 66 -15.53 2.09 -39.73
CA LEU A 66 -15.19 1.20 -38.62
C LEU A 66 -16.34 1.11 -37.60
N ASP A 67 -16.96 2.23 -37.25
CA ASP A 67 -18.12 2.26 -36.34
C ASP A 67 -19.29 1.40 -36.85
N ARG A 68 -19.53 1.42 -38.16
CA ARG A 68 -20.59 0.63 -38.79
C ARG A 68 -20.23 -0.86 -38.81
N LEU A 69 -18.97 -1.23 -39.04
CA LEU A 69 -18.53 -2.63 -38.98
C LEU A 69 -18.68 -3.19 -37.56
N LEU A 70 -18.20 -2.45 -36.54
CA LEU A 70 -18.34 -2.84 -35.13
C LEU A 70 -19.81 -2.99 -34.74
N ARG A 71 -20.66 -2.01 -35.08
CA ARG A 71 -22.09 -2.04 -34.74
C ARG A 71 -22.87 -3.13 -35.45
N THR A 72 -22.54 -3.40 -36.72
CA THR A 72 -23.21 -4.45 -37.51
C THR A 72 -22.78 -5.83 -37.01
N GLY A 73 -21.48 -5.98 -36.71
CA GLY A 73 -20.91 -7.21 -36.17
C GLY A 73 -21.41 -7.59 -34.78
N SER A 74 -21.80 -6.61 -33.97
CA SER A 74 -22.34 -6.81 -32.62
C SER A 74 -23.81 -7.27 -32.58
N LYS A 75 -24.48 -7.43 -33.73
CA LYS A 75 -25.89 -7.86 -33.80
C LYS A 75 -26.01 -9.31 -34.25
N PRO A 76 -26.54 -10.21 -33.41
CA PRO A 76 -26.80 -11.59 -33.81
C PRO A 76 -27.96 -11.62 -34.82
N GLY A 77 -27.67 -11.72 -36.12
CA GLY A 77 -28.70 -11.86 -37.14
C GLY A 77 -28.31 -11.57 -38.59
N SER A 78 -27.21 -10.87 -38.87
CA SER A 78 -26.80 -10.65 -40.27
C SER A 78 -25.87 -11.74 -40.78
N LYS A 79 -26.16 -12.27 -41.99
CA LYS A 79 -25.17 -13.05 -42.77
C LYS A 79 -23.90 -12.20 -42.89
N ASN A 80 -22.77 -12.72 -42.42
CA ASN A 80 -21.44 -12.08 -42.42
C ASN A 80 -21.17 -11.07 -41.28
N ALA A 81 -22.03 -10.97 -40.25
CA ALA A 81 -21.79 -10.09 -39.08
C ALA A 81 -20.41 -10.35 -38.43
N LYS A 82 -20.11 -11.63 -38.19
CA LYS A 82 -18.89 -12.07 -37.51
C LYS A 82 -17.63 -11.75 -38.30
N GLU A 83 -17.63 -12.06 -39.60
CA GLU A 83 -16.50 -11.75 -40.48
C GLU A 83 -16.21 -10.24 -40.54
N MET A 84 -17.26 -9.41 -40.52
CA MET A 84 -17.12 -7.96 -40.45
C MET A 84 -16.52 -7.49 -39.13
N LEU A 85 -16.96 -8.07 -38.02
CA LEU A 85 -16.42 -7.78 -36.69
C LEU A 85 -14.96 -8.19 -36.61
N ASP A 86 -14.66 -9.45 -36.91
CA ASP A 86 -13.33 -10.06 -36.83
C ASP A 86 -12.31 -9.26 -37.63
N LEU A 87 -12.65 -8.88 -38.87
CA LEU A 87 -11.77 -8.09 -39.72
C LEU A 87 -11.55 -6.67 -39.16
N SER A 88 -12.62 -6.01 -38.67
CA SER A 88 -12.50 -4.66 -38.11
C SER A 88 -11.67 -4.62 -36.83
N VAL A 89 -11.90 -5.56 -35.91
CA VAL A 89 -11.15 -5.71 -34.66
C VAL A 89 -9.70 -6.06 -34.95
N SER A 90 -9.43 -7.00 -35.87
CA SER A 90 -8.07 -7.37 -36.25
C SER A 90 -7.27 -6.18 -36.77
N VAL A 91 -7.87 -5.37 -37.65
CA VAL A 91 -7.20 -4.18 -38.19
C VAL A 91 -6.95 -3.13 -37.10
N LEU A 92 -7.94 -2.87 -36.23
CA LEU A 92 -7.77 -1.96 -35.09
C LEU A 92 -6.65 -2.42 -34.15
N HIS A 93 -6.60 -3.71 -33.83
CA HIS A 93 -5.57 -4.29 -32.98
C HIS A 93 -4.16 -4.21 -33.61
N ILE A 94 -4.04 -4.48 -34.92
CA ILE A 94 -2.75 -4.31 -35.62
C ILE A 94 -2.29 -2.85 -35.51
N PHE A 95 -3.16 -1.88 -35.76
CA PHE A 95 -2.80 -0.46 -35.65
C PHE A 95 -2.52 -0.03 -34.20
N SER A 96 -3.18 -0.61 -33.19
CA SER A 96 -2.86 -0.31 -31.79
C SER A 96 -1.47 -0.79 -31.38
N ILE A 97 -0.89 -1.75 -32.10
CA ILE A 97 0.49 -2.21 -31.90
C ILE A 97 1.49 -1.34 -32.69
N LEU A 98 1.18 -1.03 -33.96
CA LEU A 98 2.13 -0.41 -34.88
C LEU A 98 2.23 1.12 -34.77
N LEU A 99 1.18 1.81 -34.32
CA LEU A 99 1.18 3.28 -34.27
C LEU A 99 1.96 3.82 -33.05
N PRO A 100 2.51 5.05 -33.12
CA PRO A 100 3.11 5.70 -31.96
C PRO A 100 2.05 6.04 -30.90
N LYS A 101 2.49 6.23 -29.64
CA LYS A 101 1.60 6.47 -28.49
C LYS A 101 0.62 7.64 -28.70
N GLN A 102 1.08 8.71 -29.36
CA GLN A 102 0.27 9.89 -29.66
C GLN A 102 -0.92 9.55 -30.55
N ALA A 103 -0.72 8.73 -31.59
CA ALA A 103 -1.79 8.34 -32.51
C ALA A 103 -2.78 7.33 -31.88
N ARG A 104 -2.35 6.57 -30.87
CA ARG A 104 -3.25 5.67 -30.10
C ARG A 104 -4.20 6.44 -29.19
N SER A 105 -3.83 7.67 -28.82
CA SER A 105 -4.63 8.56 -27.97
C SER A 105 -5.54 9.49 -28.80
N ASP A 106 -5.59 9.31 -30.12
CA ASP A 106 -6.48 10.07 -31.01
C ASP A 106 -7.95 9.61 -30.84
N THR A 107 -8.89 10.52 -31.04
CA THR A 107 -10.34 10.25 -31.01
C THR A 107 -10.74 9.16 -31.99
N LYS A 108 -9.95 9.00 -33.07
CA LYS A 108 -10.11 7.90 -34.02
C LYS A 108 -10.04 6.51 -33.38
N PHE A 109 -9.21 6.32 -32.36
CA PHE A 109 -9.21 5.12 -31.52
C PHE A 109 -10.25 5.26 -30.41
N ILE A 110 -10.10 6.28 -29.57
CA ILE A 110 -10.78 6.38 -28.27
C ILE A 110 -12.31 6.33 -28.39
N ASP A 111 -12.90 6.99 -29.40
CA ASP A 111 -14.36 7.03 -29.56
C ASP A 111 -14.99 5.65 -29.86
N ARG A 112 -14.17 4.61 -30.09
CA ARG A 112 -14.64 3.25 -30.44
C ARG A 112 -14.74 2.36 -29.21
N ILE A 113 -14.23 2.80 -28.05
CA ILE A 113 -14.32 2.05 -26.80
C ILE A 113 -15.76 1.57 -26.52
N PRO A 114 -16.82 2.41 -26.58
CA PRO A 114 -18.17 1.94 -26.29
C PRO A 114 -18.65 0.83 -27.25
N LEU A 115 -18.25 0.91 -28.53
CA LEU A 115 -18.63 -0.10 -29.53
C LEU A 115 -17.88 -1.42 -29.32
N LEU A 116 -16.61 -1.36 -28.90
CA LEU A 116 -15.80 -2.53 -28.58
C LEU A 116 -16.32 -3.24 -27.33
N VAL A 117 -16.69 -2.48 -26.29
CA VAL A 117 -17.35 -2.99 -25.08
C VAL A 117 -18.63 -3.75 -25.44
N GLY A 118 -19.51 -3.15 -26.23
CA GLY A 118 -20.76 -3.79 -26.64
C GLY A 118 -20.58 -5.01 -27.56
N ALA A 119 -19.47 -5.08 -28.30
CA ALA A 119 -19.20 -6.16 -29.25
C ALA A 119 -18.70 -7.46 -28.60
N VAL A 120 -18.07 -7.36 -27.43
CA VAL A 120 -17.29 -8.47 -26.85
C VAL A 120 -18.16 -9.73 -26.59
N LEU A 121 -19.38 -9.55 -26.08
CA LEU A 121 -20.28 -10.65 -25.70
C LEU A 121 -20.75 -11.48 -26.89
N TYR A 122 -20.85 -10.88 -28.08
CA TYR A 122 -21.39 -11.52 -29.28
C TYR A 122 -20.29 -11.99 -30.26
N SER A 123 -19.02 -11.82 -29.89
CA SER A 123 -17.87 -12.14 -30.72
C SER A 123 -17.43 -13.61 -30.59
N SER A 124 -16.58 -14.08 -31.50
CA SER A 124 -15.89 -15.37 -31.34
C SER A 124 -14.86 -15.26 -30.21
N GLU A 125 -14.40 -16.39 -29.66
CA GLU A 125 -13.41 -16.38 -28.56
C GLU A 125 -12.10 -15.65 -28.95
N ASP A 126 -11.62 -15.85 -30.17
CA ASP A 126 -10.40 -15.18 -30.67
C ASP A 126 -10.63 -13.68 -30.85
N THR A 127 -11.80 -13.27 -31.37
CA THR A 127 -12.14 -11.86 -31.53
C THR A 127 -12.37 -11.18 -30.18
N ALA A 128 -12.99 -11.86 -29.21
CA ALA A 128 -13.11 -11.37 -27.84
C ALA A 128 -11.73 -11.10 -27.24
N ARG A 129 -10.78 -12.03 -27.40
CA ARG A 129 -9.39 -11.85 -26.95
C ARG A 129 -8.74 -10.61 -27.57
N LEU A 130 -8.89 -10.41 -28.88
CA LEU A 130 -8.36 -9.23 -29.56
C LEU A 130 -9.04 -7.93 -29.11
N ILE A 131 -10.36 -7.96 -28.86
CA ILE A 131 -11.11 -6.82 -28.30
C ILE A 131 -10.54 -6.46 -26.92
N LEU A 132 -10.33 -7.44 -26.04
CA LEU A 132 -9.80 -7.21 -24.69
C LEU A 132 -8.36 -6.66 -24.73
N GLN A 133 -7.50 -7.20 -25.59
CA GLN A 133 -6.14 -6.66 -25.80
C GLN A 133 -6.14 -5.23 -26.31
N LEU A 134 -7.04 -4.92 -27.26
CA LEU A 134 -7.23 -3.58 -27.79
C LEU A 134 -7.72 -2.62 -26.71
N LEU A 135 -8.77 -2.99 -25.96
CA LEU A 135 -9.31 -2.20 -24.86
C LEU A 135 -8.24 -1.92 -23.81
N HIS A 136 -7.48 -2.95 -23.39
CA HIS A 136 -6.37 -2.81 -22.44
C HIS A 136 -5.34 -1.78 -22.92
N THR A 137 -4.96 -1.84 -24.20
CA THR A 137 -4.02 -0.88 -24.81
C THR A 137 -4.57 0.55 -24.80
N MET A 138 -5.88 0.72 -25.04
CA MET A 138 -6.51 2.02 -25.09
C MET A 138 -6.66 2.65 -23.70
N VAL A 139 -7.11 1.89 -22.70
CA VAL A 139 -7.29 2.38 -21.32
C VAL A 139 -5.96 2.61 -20.58
N SER A 140 -4.84 2.13 -21.12
CA SER A 140 -3.50 2.45 -20.63
C SER A 140 -3.11 3.93 -20.87
N SER A 141 -3.88 4.68 -21.67
CA SER A 141 -3.74 6.12 -21.84
C SER A 141 -4.76 6.89 -20.99
N GLN A 142 -4.40 8.08 -20.53
CA GLN A 142 -5.29 8.90 -19.70
C GLN A 142 -6.61 9.24 -20.41
N ASP A 143 -6.55 9.64 -21.68
CA ASP A 143 -7.74 9.96 -22.48
C ASP A 143 -8.61 8.72 -22.74
N GLY A 144 -7.99 7.57 -22.99
CA GLY A 144 -8.69 6.30 -23.17
C GLY A 144 -9.38 5.82 -21.89
N ALA A 145 -8.73 5.96 -20.73
CA ALA A 145 -9.31 5.66 -19.43
C ALA A 145 -10.54 6.56 -19.16
N LYS A 146 -10.43 7.87 -19.39
CA LYS A 146 -11.55 8.82 -19.25
C LYS A 146 -12.72 8.47 -20.17
N ALA A 147 -12.43 8.08 -21.41
CA ALA A 147 -13.48 7.66 -22.34
C ALA A 147 -14.13 6.34 -21.96
N PHE A 148 -13.36 5.40 -21.39
CA PHE A 148 -13.90 4.14 -20.86
C PHE A 148 -14.84 4.37 -19.68
N VAL A 149 -14.46 5.24 -18.74
CA VAL A 149 -15.31 5.62 -17.59
C VAL A 149 -16.63 6.24 -18.06
N LYS A 150 -16.64 6.95 -19.19
CA LYS A 150 -17.87 7.53 -19.78
C LYS A 150 -18.78 6.52 -20.48
N VAL A 151 -18.41 5.24 -20.55
CA VAL A 151 -19.28 4.19 -21.12
C VAL A 151 -20.41 3.88 -20.14
N GLU A 152 -21.66 4.10 -20.58
CA GLU A 152 -22.86 3.92 -19.74
C GLU A 152 -23.12 2.45 -19.38
N ASP A 153 -22.90 1.52 -20.31
CA ASP A 153 -23.16 0.10 -20.11
C ASP A 153 -21.89 -0.73 -20.39
N ILE A 154 -21.37 -1.35 -19.33
CA ILE A 154 -20.23 -2.28 -19.38
C ILE A 154 -20.64 -3.70 -18.96
N SER A 155 -21.96 -3.99 -18.94
CA SER A 155 -22.50 -5.28 -18.51
C SER A 155 -21.90 -6.45 -19.30
N SER A 156 -21.69 -6.27 -20.61
CA SER A 156 -21.02 -7.22 -21.51
C SER A 156 -19.63 -7.63 -21.03
N LEU A 157 -18.85 -6.72 -20.43
CA LEU A 157 -17.54 -7.02 -19.86
C LEU A 157 -17.68 -7.78 -18.54
N THR A 158 -18.56 -7.32 -17.66
CA THR A 158 -18.77 -7.96 -16.36
C THR A 158 -19.35 -9.38 -16.46
N GLU A 159 -20.12 -9.67 -17.52
CA GLU A 159 -20.70 -10.99 -17.78
C GLU A 159 -19.62 -12.01 -18.21
N ILE A 160 -18.66 -11.58 -19.04
CA ILE A 160 -17.59 -12.47 -19.53
C ILE A 160 -16.37 -12.53 -18.59
N ALA A 161 -16.28 -11.63 -17.61
CA ALA A 161 -15.14 -11.54 -16.68
C ALA A 161 -14.77 -12.87 -15.98
N PRO A 162 -15.73 -13.73 -15.57
CA PRO A 162 -15.38 -15.03 -14.98
C PRO A 162 -14.62 -15.96 -15.92
N SER A 163 -14.81 -15.83 -17.24
CA SER A 163 -14.10 -16.62 -18.26
C SER A 163 -12.90 -15.89 -18.88
N HIS A 164 -12.82 -14.57 -18.70
CA HIS A 164 -11.77 -13.72 -19.27
C HIS A 164 -11.21 -12.75 -18.22
N ALA A 165 -10.19 -13.19 -17.49
CA ALA A 165 -9.56 -12.41 -16.42
C ALA A 165 -9.05 -11.03 -16.86
N GLN A 166 -8.66 -10.86 -18.13
CA GLN A 166 -8.19 -9.59 -18.71
C GLN A 166 -9.22 -8.45 -18.59
N VAL A 167 -10.51 -8.76 -18.43
CA VAL A 167 -11.53 -7.73 -18.11
C VAL A 167 -11.19 -7.00 -16.81
N LEU A 168 -10.73 -7.73 -15.79
CA LEU A 168 -10.39 -7.16 -14.49
C LEU A 168 -9.19 -6.22 -14.61
N ASP A 169 -8.21 -6.55 -15.43
CA ASP A 169 -7.07 -5.68 -15.74
C ASP A 169 -7.54 -4.37 -16.41
N ILE A 170 -8.42 -4.46 -17.42
CA ILE A 170 -8.97 -3.30 -18.12
C ILE A 170 -9.69 -2.37 -17.14
N LEU A 171 -10.54 -2.92 -16.27
CA LEU A 171 -11.26 -2.14 -15.26
C LEU A 171 -10.28 -1.48 -14.28
N CYS A 172 -9.29 -2.24 -13.80
CA CYS A 172 -8.30 -1.73 -12.87
C CYS A 172 -7.50 -0.56 -13.45
N PHE A 173 -6.92 -0.75 -14.63
CA PHE A 173 -6.14 0.29 -15.31
C PHE A 173 -7.00 1.52 -15.63
N ALA A 174 -8.23 1.33 -16.13
CA ALA A 174 -9.12 2.44 -16.43
C ALA A 174 -9.46 3.27 -15.19
N TRP A 175 -9.77 2.62 -14.06
CA TRP A 175 -10.12 3.31 -12.82
C TRP A 175 -8.91 3.99 -12.19
N LEU A 176 -7.80 3.27 -11.99
CA LEU A 176 -6.60 3.84 -11.35
C LEU A 176 -6.04 5.01 -12.16
N THR A 177 -6.00 4.90 -13.49
CA THR A 177 -5.57 6.01 -14.35
C THR A 177 -6.53 7.19 -14.25
N SER A 178 -7.84 6.94 -14.23
CA SER A 178 -8.84 8.01 -14.13
C SER A 178 -8.82 8.70 -12.77
N MET A 179 -8.47 8.00 -11.68
CA MET A 179 -8.36 8.55 -10.33
C MET A 179 -7.30 9.66 -10.19
N THR A 180 -6.34 9.74 -11.12
CA THR A 180 -5.28 10.77 -11.10
C THR A 180 -5.76 12.16 -11.55
N ASP A 181 -6.84 12.24 -12.33
CA ASP A 181 -7.36 13.48 -12.92
C ASP A 181 -8.89 13.39 -13.08
N VAL A 182 -9.57 13.45 -11.93
CA VAL A 182 -11.00 13.23 -11.83
C VAL A 182 -11.76 14.55 -11.89
N GLU A 183 -12.62 14.70 -12.90
CA GLU A 183 -13.54 15.84 -13.01
C GLU A 183 -14.67 15.78 -11.96
N ASP A 184 -15.22 14.58 -11.69
CA ASP A 184 -16.25 14.34 -10.67
C ASP A 184 -15.99 13.01 -9.91
N PRO A 185 -15.42 13.08 -8.68
CA PRO A 185 -15.14 11.91 -7.84
C PRO A 185 -16.36 11.07 -7.51
N THR A 186 -17.54 11.68 -7.43
CA THR A 186 -18.76 11.02 -7.01
C THR A 186 -19.28 10.09 -8.10
N VAL A 187 -19.24 10.54 -9.36
CA VAL A 187 -19.69 9.74 -10.51
C VAL A 187 -18.81 8.50 -10.66
N LEU A 188 -17.49 8.67 -10.56
CA LEU A 188 -16.55 7.54 -10.64
C LEU A 188 -16.77 6.55 -9.47
N ALA A 189 -16.97 7.04 -8.25
CA ALA A 189 -17.27 6.20 -7.09
C ALA A 189 -18.54 5.34 -7.29
N ILE A 190 -19.63 5.94 -7.79
CA ILE A 190 -20.90 5.24 -8.08
C ILE A 190 -20.71 4.17 -9.16
N GLN A 191 -19.96 4.49 -10.21
CA GLN A 191 -19.68 3.55 -11.28
C GLN A 191 -18.85 2.36 -10.78
N ILE A 192 -17.80 2.61 -10.01
CA ILE A 192 -16.97 1.55 -9.39
C ILE A 192 -17.85 0.67 -8.51
N ASP A 193 -18.65 1.25 -7.62
CA ASP A 193 -19.54 0.50 -6.73
C ASP A 193 -20.53 -0.41 -7.49
N THR A 194 -21.19 0.15 -8.51
CA THR A 194 -22.15 -0.59 -9.36
C THR A 194 -21.46 -1.70 -10.15
N THR A 195 -20.26 -1.44 -10.66
CA THR A 195 -19.50 -2.42 -11.46
C THR A 195 -19.02 -3.57 -10.58
N ILE A 196 -18.44 -3.29 -9.41
CA ILE A 196 -17.99 -4.34 -8.48
C ILE A 196 -19.19 -5.16 -8.00
N GLN A 197 -20.34 -4.53 -7.73
CA GLN A 197 -21.57 -5.25 -7.38
C GLN A 197 -22.03 -6.21 -8.49
N THR A 198 -21.87 -5.81 -9.75
CA THR A 198 -22.18 -6.65 -10.92
C THR A 198 -21.17 -7.79 -11.06
N LEU A 199 -19.87 -7.51 -10.93
CA LEU A 199 -18.81 -8.51 -10.96
C LEU A 199 -19.00 -9.59 -9.88
N VAL A 200 -19.25 -9.19 -8.64
CA VAL A 200 -19.58 -10.10 -7.53
C VAL A 200 -20.76 -11.00 -7.89
N SER A 201 -21.75 -10.46 -8.60
CA SER A 201 -22.90 -11.27 -9.04
C SER A 201 -22.50 -12.27 -10.14
N SER A 202 -21.74 -11.83 -11.14
CA SER A 202 -21.26 -12.68 -12.25
C SER A 202 -20.34 -13.82 -11.80
N PHE A 203 -19.55 -13.61 -10.74
CA PHE A 203 -18.66 -14.63 -10.17
C PHE A 203 -19.37 -15.60 -9.22
N THR A 204 -20.69 -15.53 -9.09
CA THR A 204 -21.44 -16.50 -8.27
C THR A 204 -21.29 -17.91 -8.83
N GLY A 205 -20.82 -18.85 -8.01
CA GLY A 205 -20.62 -20.25 -8.40
C GLY A 205 -19.26 -20.58 -9.02
N THR A 206 -18.35 -19.62 -9.13
CA THR A 206 -16.93 -19.87 -9.48
C THR A 206 -16.06 -19.96 -8.24
N ASP A 207 -14.76 -20.23 -8.41
CA ASP A 207 -13.78 -20.15 -7.30
C ASP A 207 -13.45 -18.70 -6.88
N ALA A 208 -13.81 -17.71 -7.70
CA ALA A 208 -13.56 -16.29 -7.51
C ALA A 208 -12.09 -15.88 -7.25
N VAL A 209 -11.10 -16.75 -7.55
CA VAL A 209 -9.68 -16.45 -7.28
C VAL A 209 -9.24 -15.17 -7.99
N THR A 210 -9.59 -15.03 -9.27
CA THR A 210 -9.22 -13.85 -10.08
C THR A 210 -9.93 -12.58 -9.64
N LEU A 211 -11.21 -12.67 -9.23
CA LEU A 211 -11.95 -11.53 -8.68
C LEU A 211 -11.33 -11.05 -7.36
N VAL A 212 -11.00 -11.97 -6.47
CA VAL A 212 -10.39 -11.65 -5.17
C VAL A 212 -9.00 -11.04 -5.37
N ASP A 213 -8.18 -11.60 -6.27
CA ASP A 213 -6.87 -11.03 -6.61
C ASP A 213 -6.97 -9.60 -7.18
N PHE A 214 -7.91 -9.38 -8.10
CA PHE A 214 -8.24 -8.06 -8.63
C PHE A 214 -8.65 -7.07 -7.53
N LEU A 215 -9.53 -7.47 -6.61
CA LEU A 215 -9.96 -6.60 -5.50
C LEU A 215 -8.78 -6.26 -4.59
N GLY A 216 -7.90 -7.21 -4.31
CA GLY A 216 -6.67 -6.97 -3.56
C GLY A 216 -5.76 -5.96 -4.25
N TYR A 217 -5.53 -6.11 -5.54
CA TYR A 217 -4.72 -5.15 -6.28
C TYR A 217 -5.38 -3.76 -6.38
N PHE A 218 -6.65 -3.70 -6.76
CA PHE A 218 -7.36 -2.44 -6.95
C PHE A 218 -7.51 -1.64 -5.66
N LEU A 219 -8.01 -2.25 -4.58
CA LEU A 219 -8.27 -1.53 -3.32
C LEU A 219 -6.98 -0.98 -2.68
N ARG A 220 -5.85 -1.67 -2.86
CA ARG A 220 -4.55 -1.23 -2.35
C ARG A 220 -4.03 0.06 -3.01
N HIS A 221 -4.33 0.25 -4.29
CA HIS A 221 -3.85 1.38 -5.09
C HIS A 221 -4.91 2.47 -5.30
N ALA A 222 -6.16 2.19 -4.95
CA ALA A 222 -7.25 3.14 -5.10
C ALA A 222 -7.13 4.30 -4.10
N ASN A 223 -7.51 5.49 -4.55
CA ASN A 223 -7.65 6.64 -3.65
C ASN A 223 -8.86 6.42 -2.72
N SER A 224 -8.62 6.39 -1.41
CA SER A 224 -9.64 6.14 -0.38
C SER A 224 -10.81 7.15 -0.42
N ILE A 225 -10.59 8.35 -0.95
CA ILE A 225 -11.64 9.38 -1.12
C ILE A 225 -12.69 8.96 -2.15
N ILE A 226 -12.29 8.19 -3.17
CA ILE A 226 -13.12 7.78 -4.30
C ILE A 226 -13.80 6.42 -4.03
N LEU A 227 -13.37 5.69 -3.01
CA LEU A 227 -14.00 4.43 -2.64
C LEU A 227 -15.38 4.66 -1.99
N PRO A 228 -16.39 3.84 -2.31
CA PRO A 228 -17.69 3.92 -1.67
C PRO A 228 -17.55 3.65 -0.17
N ARG A 229 -18.18 4.43 0.71
CA ARG A 229 -17.98 4.29 2.18
C ARG A 229 -18.61 3.03 2.78
N GLN A 230 -19.78 2.60 2.27
CA GLN A 230 -20.52 1.43 2.75
C GLN A 230 -21.05 0.57 1.59
N PRO A 231 -20.15 -0.13 0.90
CA PRO A 231 -20.53 -0.91 -0.28
C PRO A 231 -21.29 -2.19 0.09
N ARG A 232 -22.37 -2.47 -0.64
CA ARG A 232 -23.17 -3.70 -0.43
C ARG A 232 -22.42 -4.97 -0.84
N TRP A 233 -21.50 -4.86 -1.80
CA TRP A 233 -20.72 -5.98 -2.31
C TRP A 233 -19.63 -6.44 -1.33
N LEU A 234 -19.25 -5.62 -0.34
CA LEU A 234 -18.14 -5.92 0.58
C LEU A 234 -18.33 -7.24 1.33
N LYS A 235 -19.53 -7.48 1.84
CA LYS A 235 -19.87 -8.74 2.53
C LYS A 235 -19.71 -9.95 1.61
N SER A 236 -20.13 -9.84 0.36
CA SER A 236 -19.98 -10.91 -0.62
C SER A 236 -18.52 -11.15 -0.99
N ALA A 237 -17.72 -10.09 -1.13
CA ALA A 237 -16.26 -10.20 -1.34
C ALA A 237 -15.58 -10.94 -0.18
N VAL A 238 -15.94 -10.60 1.07
CA VAL A 238 -15.44 -11.32 2.26
C VAL A 238 -15.90 -12.78 2.28
N ASN A 239 -17.13 -13.09 1.86
CA ASN A 239 -17.57 -14.48 1.74
C ASN A 239 -16.74 -15.28 0.72
N TYR A 240 -16.30 -14.67 -0.39
CA TYR A 240 -15.37 -15.33 -1.31
C TYR A 240 -14.03 -15.64 -0.67
N ILE A 241 -13.47 -14.70 0.11
CA ILE A 241 -12.26 -14.92 0.91
C ILE A 241 -12.48 -16.09 1.88
N GLN A 242 -13.59 -16.12 2.60
CA GLN A 242 -13.93 -17.20 3.54
C GLN A 242 -14.02 -18.56 2.85
N ASN A 243 -14.65 -18.62 1.68
CA ASN A 243 -14.77 -19.84 0.89
C ASN A 243 -13.39 -20.34 0.44
N LEU A 244 -12.54 -19.46 -0.09
CA LEU A 244 -11.18 -19.81 -0.54
C LEU A 244 -10.30 -20.35 0.58
N VAL A 245 -10.36 -19.74 1.76
CA VAL A 245 -9.61 -20.17 2.94
C VAL A 245 -10.06 -21.56 3.41
N THR A 246 -11.36 -21.85 3.36
CA THR A 246 -11.92 -23.11 3.85
C THR A 246 -11.83 -24.26 2.85
N SER A 247 -11.59 -23.99 1.56
CA SER A 247 -11.63 -24.99 0.47
C SER A 247 -10.29 -25.68 0.15
N ARG A 248 -9.28 -25.63 1.04
CA ARG A 248 -7.87 -26.03 0.78
C ARG A 248 -7.23 -25.21 -0.34
N PRO A 249 -6.65 -24.03 -0.03
CA PRO A 249 -6.24 -23.06 -1.03
C PRO A 249 -4.97 -23.48 -1.81
N THR A 250 -4.98 -23.24 -3.12
CA THR A 250 -3.77 -23.24 -3.96
C THR A 250 -2.84 -22.08 -3.59
N PRO A 251 -1.56 -22.06 -4.01
CA PRO A 251 -0.68 -20.91 -3.80
C PRO A 251 -1.23 -19.59 -4.38
N GLU A 252 -1.92 -19.66 -5.52
CA GLU A 252 -2.58 -18.51 -6.16
C GLU A 252 -3.75 -18.02 -5.32
N ALA A 253 -4.62 -18.93 -4.87
CA ALA A 253 -5.73 -18.58 -3.98
C ALA A 253 -5.22 -17.97 -2.68
N ARG A 254 -4.11 -18.49 -2.12
CA ARG A 254 -3.45 -17.93 -0.93
C ARG A 254 -2.98 -16.51 -1.14
N ALA A 255 -2.29 -16.23 -2.24
CA ALA A 255 -1.87 -14.87 -2.55
C ALA A 255 -3.08 -13.93 -2.69
N ALA A 256 -4.10 -14.36 -3.44
CA ALA A 256 -5.31 -13.59 -3.70
C ALA A 256 -6.05 -13.23 -2.41
N TYR A 257 -6.41 -14.22 -1.57
CA TYR A 257 -7.19 -13.95 -0.36
C TYR A 257 -6.40 -13.15 0.67
N THR A 258 -5.07 -13.33 0.76
CA THR A 258 -4.23 -12.56 1.70
C THR A 258 -4.14 -11.10 1.25
N ASN A 259 -3.84 -10.84 -0.03
CA ASN A 259 -3.77 -9.47 -0.54
C ASN A 259 -5.14 -8.76 -0.45
N ALA A 260 -6.23 -9.47 -0.79
CA ALA A 260 -7.58 -8.93 -0.72
C ALA A 260 -8.03 -8.63 0.70
N ALA A 261 -7.77 -9.53 1.65
CA ALA A 261 -8.11 -9.30 3.06
C ALA A 261 -7.37 -8.08 3.61
N ALA A 262 -6.06 -7.97 3.39
CA ALA A 262 -5.29 -6.80 3.80
C ALA A 262 -5.82 -5.50 3.18
N SER A 263 -6.10 -5.52 1.88
CA SER A 263 -6.59 -4.33 1.16
C SER A 263 -7.99 -3.93 1.59
N ILE A 264 -8.87 -4.89 1.93
CA ILE A 264 -10.18 -4.61 2.53
C ILE A 264 -10.03 -3.98 3.92
N LEU A 265 -9.14 -4.52 4.76
CA LEU A 265 -8.90 -3.99 6.10
C LEU A 265 -8.35 -2.55 6.04
N GLN A 266 -7.50 -2.25 5.06
CA GLN A 266 -6.97 -0.90 4.84
C GLN A 266 -8.01 0.06 4.26
N ALA A 267 -8.78 -0.38 3.25
CA ALA A 267 -9.78 0.46 2.59
C ALA A 267 -11.01 0.74 3.47
N TYR A 268 -11.35 -0.19 4.37
CA TYR A 268 -12.54 -0.15 5.23
C TYR A 268 -12.20 -0.40 6.69
N PRO A 269 -11.45 0.48 7.37
CA PRO A 269 -10.92 0.20 8.72
C PRO A 269 -12.00 0.00 9.79
N SER A 270 -13.21 0.57 9.62
CA SER A 270 -14.31 0.44 10.58
C SER A 270 -15.17 -0.81 10.40
N GLU A 271 -15.42 -1.22 9.15
CA GLU A 271 -16.30 -2.36 8.82
C GLU A 271 -15.51 -3.63 8.49
N GLY A 272 -14.33 -3.48 7.90
CA GLY A 272 -13.44 -4.55 7.46
C GLY A 272 -13.10 -5.56 8.57
N PRO A 273 -12.56 -5.13 9.73
CA PRO A 273 -12.22 -6.06 10.82
C PRO A 273 -13.43 -6.88 11.29
N LYS A 274 -14.60 -6.23 11.42
CA LYS A 274 -15.85 -6.90 11.80
C LYS A 274 -16.25 -7.95 10.76
N LEU A 275 -16.19 -7.63 9.47
CA LEU A 275 -16.58 -8.58 8.43
C LEU A 275 -15.57 -9.71 8.25
N VAL A 276 -14.27 -9.41 8.26
CA VAL A 276 -13.19 -10.37 8.02
C VAL A 276 -12.99 -11.30 9.22
N PHE A 277 -13.06 -10.79 10.46
CA PHE A 277 -12.74 -11.57 11.66
C PHE A 277 -13.94 -12.02 12.49
N THR A 278 -15.19 -11.70 12.14
CA THR A 278 -16.35 -12.27 12.86
C THR A 278 -17.00 -13.41 12.09
N GLU A 279 -17.40 -14.44 12.83
CA GLU A 279 -18.10 -15.58 12.27
C GLU A 279 -19.57 -15.27 12.02
N THR A 280 -20.09 -15.67 10.85
CA THR A 280 -21.53 -15.84 10.72
C THR A 280 -21.94 -17.05 11.55
N LYS A 281 -22.72 -16.81 12.62
CA LYS A 281 -23.21 -17.76 13.64
C LYS A 281 -23.82 -19.09 13.16
N LYS A 282 -23.92 -19.34 11.85
CA LYS A 282 -24.55 -20.53 11.25
C LYS A 282 -23.63 -21.75 11.14
N ASP A 283 -22.30 -21.58 11.07
CA ASP A 283 -21.40 -22.69 10.68
C ASP A 283 -20.49 -23.25 11.78
N GLY A 284 -20.45 -22.65 12.98
CA GLY A 284 -19.70 -23.18 14.13
C GLY A 284 -18.20 -23.44 13.90
N LYS A 285 -17.63 -22.85 12.85
CA LYS A 285 -16.23 -23.02 12.46
C LYS A 285 -15.45 -21.79 12.86
N ALA A 286 -14.35 -22.03 13.57
CA ALA A 286 -13.30 -21.08 13.98
C ALA A 286 -12.63 -20.39 12.78
N PHE A 287 -13.37 -19.60 11.99
CA PHE A 287 -12.89 -19.06 10.70
C PHE A 287 -11.70 -18.12 10.92
N SER A 288 -11.85 -17.17 11.85
CA SER A 288 -10.82 -16.16 12.14
C SER A 288 -9.56 -16.82 12.67
N TYR A 289 -9.73 -17.87 13.50
CA TYR A 289 -8.62 -18.72 13.92
C TYR A 289 -7.94 -19.39 12.73
N LEU A 290 -8.70 -20.01 11.82
CA LEU A 290 -8.15 -20.69 10.64
C LEU A 290 -7.40 -19.71 9.73
N LEU A 291 -7.98 -18.56 9.43
CA LEU A 291 -7.38 -17.52 8.59
C LEU A 291 -6.04 -17.06 9.18
N VAL A 292 -6.04 -16.62 10.44
CA VAL A 292 -4.83 -16.11 11.10
C VAL A 292 -3.79 -17.23 11.22
N ASN A 293 -4.19 -18.44 11.60
CA ASN A 293 -3.24 -19.56 11.72
C ASN A 293 -2.58 -19.90 10.36
N LEU A 294 -3.34 -19.88 9.25
CA LEU A 294 -2.78 -20.10 7.91
C LEU A 294 -1.81 -18.98 7.51
N ILE A 295 -2.11 -17.73 7.85
CA ILE A 295 -1.23 -16.59 7.62
C ILE A 295 0.08 -16.74 8.39
N LEU A 296 0.01 -17.12 9.68
CA LEU A 296 1.19 -17.35 10.51
C LEU A 296 2.03 -18.52 10.00
N ILE A 297 1.39 -19.59 9.51
CA ILE A 297 2.12 -20.70 8.84
C ILE A 297 2.81 -20.19 7.57
N ASP A 298 2.14 -19.36 6.77
CA ASP A 298 2.69 -18.84 5.52
C ASP A 298 3.93 -17.97 5.76
N ILE A 299 3.87 -17.05 6.74
CA ILE A 299 4.99 -16.22 7.17
C ILE A 299 6.17 -17.11 7.59
N ARG A 300 5.94 -18.02 8.55
CA ARG A 300 7.00 -18.90 9.09
C ARG A 300 7.61 -19.81 8.03
N SER A 301 6.81 -20.31 7.08
CA SER A 301 7.31 -21.14 5.99
C SER A 301 8.11 -20.37 4.94
N SER A 302 7.85 -19.06 4.81
CA SER A 302 8.51 -18.22 3.81
C SER A 302 9.80 -17.59 4.35
N ALA A 303 9.81 -17.17 5.63
CA ALA A 303 10.89 -16.42 6.27
C ALA A 303 12.30 -17.00 6.02
N PRO A 304 12.56 -18.32 6.17
CA PRO A 304 13.90 -18.89 6.00
C PRO A 304 14.49 -18.73 4.59
N THR A 305 13.64 -18.49 3.58
CA THR A 305 14.07 -18.42 2.17
C THR A 305 14.06 -17.00 1.60
N LEU A 306 13.63 -16.00 2.38
CA LEU A 306 13.42 -14.63 1.87
C LEU A 306 14.73 -13.97 1.44
N LEU A 307 15.79 -14.12 2.22
CA LEU A 307 17.09 -13.52 1.90
C LEU A 307 17.67 -14.08 0.60
N GLU A 308 17.47 -15.37 0.32
CA GLU A 308 17.88 -16.00 -0.94
C GLU A 308 17.00 -15.57 -2.14
N GLN A 309 15.82 -15.02 -1.87
CA GLN A 309 14.88 -14.60 -2.90
C GLN A 309 15.05 -13.14 -3.30
N LEU A 310 15.67 -12.27 -2.49
CA LEU A 310 15.71 -10.80 -2.72
C LEU A 310 16.04 -10.40 -4.16
N ASN A 311 16.98 -11.09 -4.80
CA ASN A 311 17.44 -10.78 -6.16
C ASN A 311 16.74 -11.59 -7.27
N LYS A 312 15.74 -12.42 -6.92
CA LYS A 312 14.97 -13.24 -7.86
C LYS A 312 13.73 -12.49 -8.36
N PRO A 313 13.30 -12.71 -9.62
CA PRO A 313 12.14 -12.01 -10.19
C PRO A 313 10.82 -12.32 -9.47
N GLU A 314 10.74 -13.41 -8.70
CA GLU A 314 9.55 -13.78 -7.93
C GLU A 314 9.41 -13.00 -6.61
N TYR A 315 10.48 -12.37 -6.12
CA TYR A 315 10.49 -11.72 -4.81
C TYR A 315 9.43 -10.61 -4.64
N PRO A 316 9.20 -9.70 -5.59
CA PRO A 316 8.17 -8.66 -5.43
C PRO A 316 6.78 -9.22 -5.12
N ARG A 317 6.43 -10.37 -5.72
CA ARG A 317 5.16 -11.05 -5.46
C ARG A 317 5.13 -11.67 -4.06
N VAL A 318 6.23 -12.30 -3.64
CA VAL A 318 6.36 -12.89 -2.29
C VAL A 318 6.35 -11.81 -1.21
N SER A 319 7.13 -10.75 -1.39
CA SER A 319 7.20 -9.58 -0.51
C SER A 319 5.83 -8.92 -0.37
N THR A 320 5.12 -8.66 -1.47
CA THR A 320 3.75 -8.11 -1.45
C THR A 320 2.77 -8.96 -0.64
N ARG A 321 2.80 -10.28 -0.84
CA ARG A 321 1.95 -11.22 -0.11
C ARG A 321 2.27 -11.23 1.38
N LEU A 322 3.54 -11.24 1.75
CA LEU A 322 3.97 -11.24 3.15
C LEU A 322 3.74 -9.89 3.84
N THR A 323 3.87 -8.79 3.11
CA THR A 323 3.47 -7.44 3.57
C THR A 323 2.00 -7.48 3.99
N SER A 324 1.13 -7.96 3.08
CA SER A 324 -0.30 -8.13 3.34
C SER A 324 -0.59 -9.09 4.52
N ALA A 325 0.20 -10.16 4.65
CA ALA A 325 0.10 -11.09 5.77
C ALA A 325 0.38 -10.41 7.12
N PHE A 326 1.45 -9.61 7.22
CA PHE A 326 1.77 -8.84 8.42
C PHE A 326 0.75 -7.73 8.71
N ASP A 327 0.21 -7.09 7.68
CA ASP A 327 -0.87 -6.10 7.84
C ASP A 327 -2.12 -6.74 8.46
N ILE A 328 -2.52 -7.91 7.98
CA ILE A 328 -3.65 -8.66 8.57
C ILE A 328 -3.38 -9.01 10.03
N VAL A 329 -2.17 -9.48 10.35
CA VAL A 329 -1.79 -9.82 11.74
C VAL A 329 -1.85 -8.57 12.64
N SER A 330 -1.35 -7.43 12.16
CA SER A 330 -1.37 -6.16 12.89
C SER A 330 -2.79 -5.72 13.21
N VAL A 331 -3.66 -5.71 12.19
CA VAL A 331 -5.08 -5.33 12.36
C VAL A 331 -5.82 -6.35 13.23
N PHE A 332 -5.49 -7.64 13.14
CA PHE A 332 -6.07 -8.66 13.99
C PHE A 332 -5.71 -8.46 15.47
N ILE A 333 -4.45 -8.15 15.79
CA ILE A 333 -4.03 -7.85 17.17
C ILE A 333 -4.79 -6.63 17.70
N GLY A 334 -4.84 -5.54 16.94
CA GLY A 334 -5.61 -4.35 17.35
C GLY A 334 -7.11 -4.64 17.54
N TYR A 335 -7.69 -5.44 16.65
CA TYR A 335 -9.09 -5.86 16.78
C TYR A 335 -9.33 -6.74 18.03
N LEU A 336 -8.39 -7.60 18.40
CA LEU A 336 -8.47 -8.38 19.64
C LEU A 336 -8.48 -7.48 20.86
N VAL A 337 -7.57 -6.49 20.93
CA VAL A 337 -7.49 -5.52 22.03
C VAL A 337 -8.81 -4.77 22.18
N GLN A 338 -9.34 -4.22 21.07
CA GLN A 338 -10.63 -3.52 21.08
C GLN A 338 -11.79 -4.42 21.57
N CYS A 339 -11.83 -5.69 21.14
CA CYS A 339 -12.87 -6.61 21.57
C CYS A 339 -12.77 -6.97 23.07
N LEU A 340 -11.58 -6.92 23.66
CA LEU A 340 -11.37 -7.19 25.08
C LEU A 340 -11.75 -5.99 25.96
N GLU A 341 -11.61 -4.77 25.45
CA GLU A 341 -12.03 -3.54 26.13
C GLU A 341 -13.56 -3.38 26.19
N ASP A 342 -14.30 -3.88 25.19
CA ASP A 342 -15.75 -3.71 25.04
C ASP A 342 -16.63 -4.52 26.05
N GLU A 343 -16.07 -5.01 27.17
CA GLU A 343 -16.68 -5.77 28.31
C GLU A 343 -17.64 -6.95 27.99
N SER A 344 -17.92 -7.24 26.72
CA SER A 344 -18.92 -8.21 26.26
C SER A 344 -18.29 -9.54 25.85
N LEU A 345 -17.52 -10.13 26.78
CA LEU A 345 -16.84 -11.42 26.61
C LEU A 345 -17.79 -12.57 26.23
N GLU A 346 -19.09 -12.47 26.56
CA GLU A 346 -20.12 -13.44 26.16
C GLU A 346 -20.38 -13.50 24.64
N THR A 347 -19.96 -12.46 23.90
CA THR A 347 -20.08 -12.37 22.44
C THR A 347 -18.75 -12.46 21.69
N PHE A 348 -17.68 -12.79 22.40
CA PHE A 348 -16.35 -12.88 21.81
C PHE A 348 -16.31 -13.93 20.68
N PHE A 349 -15.67 -13.59 19.57
CA PHE A 349 -15.78 -14.33 18.31
C PHE A 349 -14.91 -15.60 18.26
N MET A 350 -14.19 -15.95 19.33
CA MET A 350 -13.27 -17.08 19.37
C MET A 350 -13.28 -17.80 20.73
N THR A 351 -12.99 -19.10 20.74
CA THR A 351 -12.86 -19.86 21.99
C THR A 351 -11.50 -19.60 22.69
N PRO A 352 -11.42 -19.74 24.02
CA PRO A 352 -10.15 -19.59 24.75
C PRO A 352 -9.03 -20.51 24.25
N ASP A 353 -9.33 -21.76 23.90
CA ASP A 353 -8.34 -22.71 23.39
C ASP A 353 -7.72 -22.25 22.05
N ASN A 354 -8.54 -21.69 21.17
CA ASN A 354 -8.08 -21.15 19.89
C ASN A 354 -7.21 -19.90 20.10
N LEU A 355 -7.58 -19.03 21.04
CA LEU A 355 -6.75 -17.87 21.41
C LEU A 355 -5.39 -18.31 21.96
N LEU A 356 -5.34 -19.30 22.86
CA LEU A 356 -4.08 -19.80 23.42
C LEU A 356 -3.18 -20.41 22.34
N SER A 357 -3.76 -21.14 21.39
CA SER A 357 -3.04 -21.68 20.24
C SER A 357 -2.48 -20.56 19.34
N LEU A 358 -3.28 -19.50 19.08
CA LEU A 358 -2.81 -18.34 18.32
C LEU A 358 -1.72 -17.57 19.05
N ARG A 359 -1.83 -17.36 20.36
CA ARG A 359 -0.80 -16.70 21.17
C ARG A 359 0.56 -17.39 21.00
N LYS A 360 0.58 -18.72 21.04
CA LYS A 360 1.79 -19.51 20.77
C LYS A 360 2.28 -19.31 19.33
N GLY A 361 1.38 -19.44 18.34
CA GLY A 361 1.72 -19.27 16.93
C GLY A 361 2.26 -17.86 16.60
N LEU A 362 1.69 -16.82 17.20
CA LEU A 362 2.12 -15.43 17.08
C LEU A 362 3.51 -15.27 17.67
N SER A 363 3.73 -15.74 18.90
CA SER A 363 5.05 -15.64 19.55
C SER A 363 6.16 -16.33 18.76
N GLU A 364 5.91 -17.54 18.24
CA GLU A 364 6.85 -18.25 17.36
C GLU A 364 7.11 -17.49 16.05
N THR A 365 6.05 -16.90 15.47
CA THR A 365 6.17 -16.12 14.22
C THR A 365 6.95 -14.82 14.45
N MET A 366 6.72 -14.13 15.57
CA MET A 366 7.40 -12.88 15.90
C MET A 366 8.87 -13.09 16.25
N SER A 367 9.23 -14.20 16.91
CA SER A 367 10.64 -14.56 17.13
C SER A 367 11.38 -14.78 15.80
N LEU A 368 10.80 -15.56 14.87
CA LEU A 368 11.36 -15.72 13.51
C LEU A 368 11.39 -14.41 12.72
N THR A 369 10.42 -13.52 12.94
CA THR A 369 10.38 -12.20 12.31
C THR A 369 11.51 -11.32 12.84
N ALA A 370 11.79 -11.33 14.15
CA ALA A 370 12.90 -10.62 14.74
C ALA A 370 14.26 -11.10 14.21
N GLU A 371 14.43 -12.42 14.07
CA GLU A 371 15.62 -13.01 13.43
C GLU A 371 15.77 -12.55 11.97
N TYR A 372 14.70 -12.66 11.17
CA TYR A 372 14.71 -12.19 9.78
C TYR A 372 15.06 -10.70 9.66
N LEU A 373 14.46 -9.84 10.50
CA LEU A 373 14.74 -8.41 10.52
C LEU A 373 16.21 -8.13 10.83
N ARG A 374 16.78 -8.83 11.84
CA ARG A 374 18.20 -8.72 12.17
C ARG A 374 19.08 -9.12 10.99
N ASP A 375 18.84 -10.30 10.42
CA ASP A 375 19.65 -10.83 9.33
C ASP A 375 19.58 -9.93 8.08
N ARG A 376 18.38 -9.44 7.75
CA ARG A 376 18.16 -8.51 6.63
C ARG A 376 18.88 -7.19 6.84
N TRP A 377 18.85 -6.66 8.07
CA TRP A 377 19.51 -5.42 8.42
C TRP A 377 21.03 -5.55 8.37
N ASP A 378 21.58 -6.63 8.94
CA ASP A 378 23.02 -6.92 8.91
C ASP A 378 23.53 -7.14 7.49
N ALA A 379 22.74 -7.81 6.63
CA ALA A 379 23.05 -7.96 5.23
C ALA A 379 23.13 -6.60 4.51
N SER A 380 22.20 -5.67 4.80
CA SER A 380 22.10 -4.37 4.13
C SER A 380 23.15 -3.35 4.61
N VAL A 381 23.34 -3.24 5.94
CA VAL A 381 24.13 -2.18 6.56
C VAL A 381 25.57 -2.60 6.81
N ALA A 382 25.77 -3.79 7.39
CA ALA A 382 27.10 -4.23 7.83
C ALA A 382 27.90 -4.92 6.71
N GLY A 383 27.26 -5.33 5.60
CA GLY A 383 27.93 -5.99 4.48
C GLY A 383 28.82 -7.14 4.96
N ALA A 384 28.28 -8.03 5.79
CA ALA A 384 28.95 -9.09 6.54
C ALA A 384 30.48 -8.90 6.71
N MET A 385 30.86 -8.18 7.76
CA MET A 385 32.24 -8.26 8.26
C MET A 385 32.52 -9.71 8.68
N GLY A 386 33.51 -10.36 8.02
CA GLY A 386 33.94 -11.72 8.34
C GLY A 386 33.63 -12.80 7.30
N LEU A 387 32.86 -12.48 6.24
CA LEU A 387 32.70 -13.39 5.09
C LEU A 387 33.82 -13.21 4.06
N HIS A 388 34.17 -14.31 3.37
CA HIS A 388 35.19 -14.32 2.30
C HIS A 388 34.78 -13.34 1.18
N PRO A 389 35.71 -12.59 0.58
CA PRO A 389 35.41 -11.61 -0.48
C PRO A 389 34.55 -12.16 -1.63
N ASP A 390 34.69 -13.44 -1.95
CA ASP A 390 33.94 -14.12 -3.01
C ASP A 390 32.43 -14.28 -2.74
N ALA A 391 31.97 -14.10 -1.49
CA ALA A 391 30.54 -14.08 -1.15
C ALA A 391 29.87 -12.74 -1.51
N ARG A 392 30.67 -11.73 -1.89
CA ARG A 392 30.22 -10.40 -2.28
C ARG A 392 30.15 -10.33 -3.80
N VAL A 393 28.95 -10.52 -4.33
CA VAL A 393 28.74 -10.81 -5.76
C VAL A 393 28.58 -9.53 -6.60
N SER A 394 28.28 -8.36 -6.00
CA SER A 394 28.08 -7.11 -6.75
C SER A 394 28.44 -5.83 -5.96
N THR A 395 28.51 -4.68 -6.64
CA THR A 395 28.56 -3.35 -6.01
C THR A 395 27.18 -2.71 -6.11
N ALA A 396 26.57 -2.33 -4.98
CA ALA A 396 25.38 -1.49 -4.95
C ALA A 396 25.76 -0.04 -4.58
N GLU A 397 25.17 0.92 -5.28
CA GLU A 397 25.17 2.33 -4.91
C GLU A 397 24.02 2.55 -3.93
N THR A 398 24.35 2.69 -2.64
CA THR A 398 23.37 3.10 -1.64
C THR A 398 23.47 4.60 -1.39
N SER A 399 22.48 5.20 -0.73
CA SER A 399 22.51 6.61 -0.27
C SER A 399 23.75 6.96 0.57
N THR A 400 24.47 5.96 1.07
CA THR A 400 25.71 6.09 1.85
C THR A 400 26.99 5.79 1.07
N GLY A 401 26.92 5.60 -0.25
CA GLY A 401 28.04 5.33 -1.15
C GLY A 401 28.04 3.93 -1.80
N THR A 402 29.07 3.63 -2.59
CA THR A 402 29.28 2.34 -3.25
C THR A 402 29.77 1.29 -2.25
N ARG A 403 28.99 0.23 -2.04
CA ARG A 403 29.35 -0.90 -1.17
C ARG A 403 29.26 -2.22 -1.93
N HIS A 404 30.17 -3.15 -1.62
CA HIS A 404 30.07 -4.52 -2.11
C HIS A 404 28.97 -5.26 -1.35
N THR A 405 27.94 -5.72 -2.04
CA THR A 405 26.78 -6.42 -1.47
C THR A 405 26.98 -7.94 -1.46
N LEU A 406 26.40 -8.58 -0.45
CA LEU A 406 26.32 -10.04 -0.39
C LEU A 406 25.36 -10.56 -1.45
N ALA A 407 25.51 -11.83 -1.84
CA ALA A 407 24.52 -12.52 -2.68
C ALA A 407 23.08 -12.45 -2.12
N TRP A 408 22.95 -12.25 -0.80
CA TRP A 408 21.72 -12.22 -0.02
C TRP A 408 21.24 -10.82 0.37
N ASP A 409 21.89 -9.75 -0.11
CA ASP A 409 21.37 -8.38 -0.01
C ASP A 409 20.74 -7.96 -1.35
N SER A 410 19.77 -7.06 -1.33
CA SER A 410 19.11 -6.57 -2.54
C SER A 410 20.06 -5.67 -3.33
N ILE A 411 20.12 -5.87 -4.65
CA ILE A 411 20.92 -5.05 -5.57
C ILE A 411 20.30 -3.65 -5.76
N LYS A 412 18.98 -3.50 -5.54
CA LYS A 412 18.21 -2.31 -5.91
C LYS A 412 17.62 -1.54 -4.73
N ASP A 413 17.16 -2.27 -3.71
CA ASP A 413 16.30 -1.72 -2.68
C ASP A 413 16.97 -1.86 -1.31
N SER A 414 17.15 -0.75 -0.60
CA SER A 414 17.66 -0.78 0.76
C SER A 414 16.59 -1.25 1.75
N ALA A 415 17.00 -1.75 2.91
CA ALA A 415 16.06 -2.28 3.90
C ALA A 415 15.08 -1.23 4.45
N ASP A 416 15.48 0.05 4.45
CA ASP A 416 14.65 1.20 4.85
C ASP A 416 13.61 1.62 3.79
N ASP A 417 13.68 1.06 2.57
CA ASP A 417 12.71 1.33 1.49
C ASP A 417 11.81 0.09 1.20
N ASP A 418 11.96 -1.00 1.97
CA ASP A 418 11.20 -2.24 1.80
C ASP A 418 9.91 -2.26 2.66
N MET A 419 8.75 -2.27 1.99
CA MET A 419 7.43 -2.33 2.63
C MET A 419 7.22 -3.57 3.51
N LEU A 420 7.90 -4.68 3.21
CA LEU A 420 7.84 -5.88 4.03
C LEU A 420 8.45 -5.62 5.41
N ILE A 421 9.57 -4.87 5.46
CA ILE A 421 10.25 -4.53 6.71
C ILE A 421 9.36 -3.64 7.56
N LEU A 422 8.74 -2.62 6.98
CA LEU A 422 7.81 -1.76 7.72
C LEU A 422 6.64 -2.55 8.32
N SER A 423 6.05 -3.45 7.54
CA SER A 423 4.87 -4.23 7.98
C SER A 423 5.26 -5.27 9.03
N ALA A 424 6.42 -5.91 8.88
CA ALA A 424 6.99 -6.82 9.86
C ALA A 424 7.32 -6.11 11.19
N VAL A 425 7.93 -4.92 11.14
CA VAL A 425 8.22 -4.10 12.32
C VAL A 425 6.93 -3.69 13.01
N ARG A 426 5.88 -3.26 12.28
CA ARG A 426 4.57 -2.93 12.86
C ARG A 426 3.94 -4.10 13.60
N ALA A 427 3.92 -5.27 12.98
CA ALA A 427 3.32 -6.47 13.58
C ALA A 427 4.11 -6.93 14.82
N LEU A 428 5.44 -6.90 14.75
CA LEU A 428 6.32 -7.21 15.88
C LEU A 428 6.14 -6.21 17.02
N ALA A 429 6.10 -4.91 16.70
CA ALA A 429 5.93 -3.82 17.66
C ALA A 429 4.64 -3.98 18.48
N LEU A 430 3.51 -4.17 17.79
CA LEU A 430 2.22 -4.40 18.43
C LEU A 430 2.28 -5.62 19.35
N TRP A 431 2.85 -6.73 18.90
CA TRP A 431 2.95 -7.92 19.73
C TRP A 431 3.86 -7.72 20.95
N LEU A 432 4.99 -7.03 20.79
CA LEU A 432 5.90 -6.71 21.91
C LEU A 432 5.23 -5.86 22.99
N ARG A 433 4.36 -4.93 22.59
CA ARG A 433 3.60 -4.07 23.48
C ARG A 433 2.51 -4.84 24.22
N GLU A 434 1.65 -5.54 23.48
CA GLU A 434 0.46 -6.19 24.05
C GLU A 434 0.77 -7.47 24.84
N GLU A 435 1.83 -8.20 24.47
CA GLU A 435 2.14 -9.50 25.04
C GLU A 435 3.31 -9.42 26.04
N GLU A 436 3.07 -9.89 27.27
CA GLU A 436 4.09 -10.06 28.32
C GLU A 436 4.96 -11.30 28.07
N ASN A 437 5.80 -11.23 27.02
CA ASN A 437 6.77 -12.28 26.69
C ASN A 437 8.20 -11.75 26.85
N ASP A 438 8.77 -11.96 28.04
CA ASP A 438 10.14 -11.52 28.38
C ASP A 438 11.21 -12.09 27.44
N ALA A 439 11.04 -13.32 26.95
CA ALA A 439 12.00 -13.94 26.05
C ALA A 439 12.04 -13.20 24.70
N LEU A 440 10.87 -12.94 24.11
CA LEU A 440 10.76 -12.19 22.86
C LEU A 440 11.20 -10.73 23.03
N ARG A 441 10.81 -10.06 24.13
CA ARG A 441 11.29 -8.70 24.43
C ARG A 441 12.81 -8.65 24.54
N LYS A 442 13.42 -9.66 25.18
CA LYS A 442 14.87 -9.80 25.28
C LYS A 442 15.54 -10.03 23.93
N GLU A 443 14.95 -10.84 23.04
CA GLU A 443 15.43 -11.00 21.66
C GLU A 443 15.35 -9.67 20.90
N ALA A 444 14.23 -8.96 21.00
CA ALA A 444 14.01 -7.67 20.36
C ALA A 444 14.94 -6.55 20.88
N THR A 445 15.53 -6.66 22.08
CA THR A 445 16.59 -5.73 22.51
C THR A 445 17.80 -5.69 21.56
N GLY A 446 18.03 -6.78 20.81
CA GLY A 446 19.08 -6.89 19.80
C GLY A 446 18.75 -6.19 18.46
N LEU A 447 17.55 -5.63 18.33
CA LEU A 447 17.12 -4.83 17.17
C LEU A 447 17.18 -3.31 17.44
N MET A 448 17.69 -2.89 18.60
CA MET A 448 17.63 -1.49 19.03
C MET A 448 18.37 -0.53 18.09
N ASP A 449 19.55 -0.93 17.60
CA ASP A 449 20.31 -0.19 16.60
C ASP A 449 19.50 -0.02 15.30
N MET A 450 18.92 -1.11 14.79
CA MET A 450 18.04 -1.10 13.63
C MET A 450 16.83 -0.17 13.84
N PHE A 451 16.15 -0.26 15.00
CA PHE A 451 15.01 0.58 15.30
C PHE A 451 15.38 2.07 15.31
N MET A 452 16.49 2.43 15.95
CA MET A 452 16.91 3.83 15.99
C MET A 452 17.37 4.35 14.63
N ASP A 453 18.02 3.53 13.81
CA ASP A 453 18.42 3.92 12.46
C ASP A 453 17.23 4.05 11.51
N LEU A 454 16.26 3.11 11.54
CA LEU A 454 15.01 3.20 10.79
C LEU A 454 14.19 4.44 11.20
N TYR A 455 14.17 4.76 12.49
CA TYR A 455 13.54 5.97 12.99
C TYR A 455 14.18 7.24 12.42
N ARG A 456 15.52 7.28 12.36
CA ARG A 456 16.28 8.42 11.82
C ARG A 456 16.16 8.57 10.31
N SER A 457 16.08 7.46 9.56
CA SER A 457 15.99 7.48 8.09
C SER A 457 14.57 7.80 7.60
N SER A 458 13.58 7.70 8.47
CA SER A 458 12.17 7.99 8.16
C SER A 458 11.95 9.45 7.78
N SER A 459 11.19 9.68 6.72
CA SER A 459 10.79 11.02 6.26
C SER A 459 9.44 10.95 5.54
N GLN A 460 8.84 12.10 5.24
CA GLN A 460 7.58 12.14 4.46
C GLN A 460 7.74 11.64 3.02
N ASP A 461 8.96 11.67 2.48
CA ASP A 461 9.27 11.24 1.11
C ASP A 461 9.68 9.75 1.02
N LYS A 462 9.78 9.06 2.16
CA LYS A 462 10.17 7.64 2.30
C LYS A 462 9.14 6.88 3.14
N LEU A 463 9.37 5.58 3.31
CA LEU A 463 8.64 4.80 4.30
C LEU A 463 8.89 5.36 5.71
N ASP A 464 7.81 5.60 6.45
CA ASP A 464 7.87 6.14 7.81
C ASP A 464 7.74 5.02 8.86
N PHE A 465 8.85 4.75 9.54
CA PHE A 465 8.95 3.75 10.61
C PHE A 465 8.71 4.33 11.99
N ARG A 466 8.63 5.67 12.15
CA ARG A 466 8.66 6.32 13.48
C ARG A 466 7.58 5.79 14.41
N SER A 467 6.33 5.75 13.96
CA SER A 467 5.21 5.24 14.75
C SER A 467 5.42 3.76 15.15
N ALA A 468 5.84 2.91 14.21
CA ALA A 468 6.05 1.49 14.49
C ALA A 468 7.21 1.26 15.48
N VAL A 469 8.28 2.03 15.35
CA VAL A 469 9.43 1.97 16.26
C VAL A 469 9.03 2.43 17.66
N LEU A 470 8.28 3.53 17.81
CA LEU A 470 7.83 4.00 19.13
C LEU A 470 7.03 2.92 19.86
N VAL A 471 6.09 2.27 19.16
CA VAL A 471 5.31 1.14 19.71
C VAL A 471 6.23 -0.03 20.12
N ALA A 472 7.27 -0.34 19.33
CA ALA A 472 8.22 -1.38 19.69
C ALA A 472 9.02 -1.02 20.95
N LEU A 473 9.42 0.25 21.08
CA LEU A 473 10.17 0.75 22.23
C LEU A 473 9.34 0.69 23.51
N GLU A 474 8.02 0.95 23.46
CA GLU A 474 7.13 0.77 24.61
C GLU A 474 7.22 -0.66 25.18
N GLY A 475 7.24 -1.68 24.32
CA GLY A 475 7.40 -3.08 24.75
C GLY A 475 8.83 -3.38 25.25
N VAL A 476 9.86 -2.97 24.50
CA VAL A 476 11.25 -3.36 24.77
C VAL A 476 11.84 -2.66 26.00
N THR A 477 11.47 -1.40 26.25
CA THR A 477 11.99 -0.61 27.38
C THR A 477 11.39 -0.99 28.74
N THR A 478 10.39 -1.88 28.78
CA THR A 478 9.94 -2.52 30.03
C THR A 478 11.04 -3.35 30.70
N LEU A 479 12.02 -3.83 29.91
CA LEU A 479 13.20 -4.54 30.43
C LEU A 479 14.36 -3.57 30.68
N PRO A 480 15.07 -3.67 31.82
CA PRO A 480 16.25 -2.82 32.10
C PRO A 480 17.31 -2.87 30.99
N LYS A 481 17.56 -4.06 30.44
CA LYS A 481 18.50 -4.24 29.32
C LYS A 481 18.03 -3.52 28.05
N GLY A 482 16.72 -3.38 27.83
CA GLY A 482 16.16 -2.62 26.73
C GLY A 482 16.42 -1.12 26.87
N GLN A 483 16.30 -0.60 28.09
CA GLN A 483 16.63 0.81 28.42
C GLN A 483 18.11 1.10 28.22
N GLU A 484 18.99 0.23 28.74
CA GLU A 484 20.44 0.33 28.52
C GLU A 484 20.79 0.31 27.02
N SER A 485 20.16 -0.58 26.25
CA SER A 485 20.35 -0.68 24.80
C SER A 485 19.88 0.59 24.09
N LEU A 486 18.73 1.15 24.49
CA LEU A 486 18.21 2.39 23.92
C LEU A 486 19.18 3.56 24.14
N LEU A 487 19.70 3.71 25.36
CA LEU A 487 20.68 4.73 25.68
C LEU A 487 22.01 4.53 24.95
N ALA A 488 22.46 3.28 24.81
CA ALA A 488 23.68 2.94 24.07
C ALA A 488 23.59 3.28 22.57
N ASN A 489 22.38 3.30 22.00
CA ASN A 489 22.11 3.65 20.60
C ASN A 489 21.61 5.09 20.43
N GLU A 490 21.99 5.98 21.35
CA GLU A 490 21.64 7.42 21.33
C GLU A 490 20.12 7.70 21.34
N GLY A 491 19.32 6.75 21.83
CA GLY A 491 17.85 6.81 21.81
C GLY A 491 17.29 8.09 22.41
N TRP A 492 17.80 8.50 23.57
CA TRP A 492 17.44 9.77 24.21
C TRP A 492 17.62 10.95 23.26
N THR A 493 18.82 11.09 22.67
CA THR A 493 19.18 12.23 21.82
C THR A 493 18.31 12.29 20.56
N ILE A 494 18.01 11.13 19.97
CA ILE A 494 17.17 11.04 18.77
C ILE A 494 15.75 11.47 19.09
N LEU A 495 15.15 10.87 20.11
CA LEU A 495 13.75 11.08 20.46
C LEU A 495 13.51 12.48 21.05
N ALA A 496 14.41 12.98 21.90
CA ALA A 496 14.32 14.33 22.45
C ALA A 496 14.46 15.40 21.34
N ARG A 497 15.28 15.15 20.32
CA ARG A 497 15.39 16.02 19.16
C ARG A 497 14.10 16.01 18.32
N ASP A 498 13.53 14.82 18.04
CA ASP A 498 12.28 14.73 17.28
C ASP A 498 11.11 15.38 18.04
N LEU A 499 11.04 15.19 19.37
CA LEU A 499 10.08 15.87 20.22
C LEU A 499 10.23 17.39 20.12
N ALA A 500 11.46 17.91 20.24
CA ALA A 500 11.73 19.33 20.13
C ALA A 500 11.35 19.90 18.74
N SER A 501 11.69 19.21 17.64
CA SER A 501 11.32 19.68 16.29
C SER A 501 9.82 19.65 16.07
N THR A 502 9.14 18.61 16.55
CA THR A 502 7.69 18.45 16.40
C THR A 502 6.91 19.54 17.15
N LEU A 503 7.46 20.06 18.25
CA LEU A 503 6.85 21.14 19.04
C LEU A 503 7.27 22.55 18.58
N GLN A 504 8.42 22.72 17.92
CA GLN A 504 8.95 24.02 17.47
C GLN A 504 8.40 24.51 16.13
N ASP A 505 7.86 23.63 15.29
CA ASP A 505 7.22 24.02 14.03
C ASP A 505 5.93 24.82 14.32
N GLY A 506 6.07 26.15 14.42
CA GLY A 506 4.99 27.12 14.68
C GLY A 506 3.94 27.28 13.59
N GLY A 507 3.72 26.24 12.77
CA GLY A 507 2.53 26.05 11.96
C GLY A 507 1.56 25.12 12.69
N ALA A 508 0.30 25.01 12.24
CA ALA A 508 -0.67 24.10 12.86
C ALA A 508 -0.07 22.68 13.01
N CYS A 509 0.33 22.32 14.24
CA CYS A 509 0.84 20.99 14.57
C CYS A 509 -0.21 19.98 14.13
N ARG A 510 0.17 19.06 13.25
CA ARG A 510 -0.75 18.03 12.74
C ARG A 510 -1.10 17.09 13.90
N GLU A 511 -2.29 16.51 13.87
CA GLU A 511 -2.69 15.55 14.89
C GLU A 511 -1.72 14.35 14.96
N GLU A 512 -1.17 13.92 13.82
CA GLU A 512 -0.16 12.86 13.75
C GLU A 512 1.15 13.21 14.48
N ASP A 513 1.55 14.48 14.37
CA ASP A 513 2.74 15.02 15.03
C ASP A 513 2.52 15.10 16.56
N ALA A 514 1.32 15.50 17.00
CA ALA A 514 0.94 15.52 18.40
C ALA A 514 0.91 14.11 19.02
N THR A 515 0.33 13.12 18.32
CA THR A 515 0.36 11.72 18.76
C THR A 515 1.79 11.21 18.87
N ARG A 516 2.63 11.49 17.86
CA ARG A 516 4.07 11.11 17.87
C ARG A 516 4.81 11.71 19.08
N ALA A 517 4.57 12.99 19.38
CA ALA A 517 5.18 13.66 20.53
C ALA A 517 4.76 13.00 21.86
N THR A 518 3.49 12.63 21.99
CA THR A 518 2.97 11.94 23.18
C THR A 518 3.60 10.55 23.34
N ASP A 519 3.71 9.79 22.26
CA ASP A 519 4.34 8.46 22.26
C ASP A 519 5.84 8.54 22.62
N ILE A 520 6.55 9.57 22.14
CA ILE A 520 7.95 9.83 22.56
C ILE A 520 8.04 10.03 24.07
N VAL A 521 7.17 10.87 24.64
CA VAL A 521 7.16 11.12 26.09
C VAL A 521 6.86 9.84 26.85
N ARG A 522 5.93 9.01 26.38
CA ARG A 522 5.59 7.72 27.02
C ARG A 522 6.80 6.79 27.14
N ILE A 523 7.75 6.87 26.21
CA ILE A 523 9.01 6.09 26.25
C ILE A 523 10.05 6.76 27.14
N LEU A 524 10.23 8.08 27.03
CA LEU A 524 11.30 8.79 27.73
C LEU A 524 11.02 9.00 29.23
N LEU A 525 9.76 9.19 29.62
CA LEU A 525 9.39 9.50 31.01
C LEU A 525 9.78 8.37 31.98
N PRO A 526 9.42 7.08 31.73
CA PRO A 526 9.84 5.98 32.60
C PRO A 526 11.36 5.81 32.73
N LEU A 527 12.13 6.16 31.68
CA LEU A 527 13.59 6.12 31.73
C LEU A 527 14.14 7.11 32.76
N VAL A 528 13.58 8.32 32.80
CA VAL A 528 14.00 9.36 33.75
C VAL A 528 13.60 8.99 35.18
N GLU A 529 12.41 8.44 35.37
CA GLU A 529 11.90 8.07 36.70
C GLU A 529 12.69 6.92 37.35
N GLN A 530 13.31 6.05 36.55
CA GLN A 530 14.09 4.92 37.05
C GLN A 530 15.58 5.24 37.28
N GLU A 531 16.05 6.42 36.86
CA GLU A 531 17.44 6.86 37.05
C GLU A 531 17.71 7.27 38.51
N ASN A 532 18.40 6.39 39.24
CA ASN A 532 18.71 6.58 40.66
C ASN A 532 20.06 7.30 40.90
N GLY A 533 20.90 7.44 39.86
CA GLY A 533 22.26 8.00 39.94
C GLY A 533 22.38 9.50 39.65
N GLY A 534 21.27 10.16 39.32
CA GLY A 534 21.25 11.50 38.73
C GLY A 534 21.41 11.44 37.22
N ILE A 535 20.76 12.36 36.51
CA ILE A 535 20.68 12.32 35.04
C ILE A 535 21.95 12.85 34.34
N PRO A 536 22.25 12.37 33.12
CA PRO A 536 23.29 12.94 32.27
C PRO A 536 23.03 14.41 31.92
N GLU A 537 24.09 15.24 31.87
CA GLU A 537 23.94 16.67 31.54
C GLU A 537 23.35 16.91 30.15
N ALA A 538 23.65 16.02 29.18
CA ALA A 538 23.10 16.11 27.82
C ALA A 538 21.56 16.03 27.78
N TRP A 539 20.91 15.51 28.82
CA TRP A 539 19.45 15.48 28.90
C TRP A 539 18.85 16.88 29.14
N MET A 540 19.66 17.80 29.66
CA MET A 540 19.26 19.20 29.86
C MET A 540 19.13 19.99 28.54
N ASP A 541 19.60 19.44 27.42
CA ASP A 541 19.36 20.02 26.10
C ASP A 541 17.86 20.09 25.78
N LEU A 542 17.08 19.10 26.24
CA LEU A 542 15.62 19.10 26.13
C LEU A 542 15.00 20.30 26.87
N ILE A 543 15.47 20.60 28.08
CA ILE A 543 15.00 21.74 28.88
C ILE A 543 15.23 23.05 28.13
N THR A 544 16.39 23.18 27.48
CA THR A 544 16.70 24.37 26.68
C THR A 544 15.83 24.47 25.43
N ALA A 545 15.59 23.34 24.75
CA ALA A 545 14.76 23.28 23.55
C ALA A 545 13.29 23.62 23.85
N VAL A 546 12.73 23.11 24.95
CA VAL A 546 11.36 23.40 25.40
C VAL A 546 11.25 24.82 25.95
N ALA A 547 12.27 25.34 26.63
CA ALA A 547 12.28 26.74 27.09
C ALA A 547 12.24 27.76 25.93
N ALA A 548 12.68 27.37 24.73
CA ALA A 548 12.61 28.19 23.53
C ALA A 548 11.26 28.09 22.79
N TRP A 549 10.31 27.31 23.32
CA TRP A 549 9.03 27.08 22.68
C TRP A 549 8.10 28.31 22.70
N HIS A 550 7.42 28.54 21.58
CA HIS A 550 6.34 29.51 21.47
C HIS A 550 4.97 28.80 21.49
N VAL A 551 4.15 29.06 22.51
CA VAL A 551 2.77 28.58 22.59
C VAL A 551 1.86 29.54 21.84
N PRO A 552 1.13 29.09 20.80
CA PRO A 552 0.15 29.92 20.09
C PRO A 552 -1.00 30.35 21.02
N ASP A 553 -1.48 31.58 20.85
CA ASP A 553 -2.48 32.18 21.74
C ASP A 553 -3.93 31.70 21.51
N ASP A 554 -4.24 30.99 20.43
CA ASP A 554 -5.62 30.51 20.14
C ASP A 554 -5.66 29.23 19.28
N GLY A 555 -6.66 28.36 19.53
CA GLY A 555 -7.11 27.33 18.58
C GLY A 555 -6.38 25.98 18.59
N LEU A 556 -5.75 25.58 19.70
CA LEU A 556 -5.06 24.28 19.81
C LEU A 556 -6.05 23.10 19.87
N SER A 557 -5.80 22.05 19.11
CA SER A 557 -6.57 20.80 19.22
C SER A 557 -6.27 20.09 20.56
N PRO A 558 -7.21 19.27 21.09
CA PRO A 558 -6.98 18.53 22.34
C PRO A 558 -5.73 17.66 22.32
N LEU A 559 -5.47 16.98 21.19
CA LEU A 559 -4.27 16.15 21.00
C LEU A 559 -2.99 16.96 21.10
N VAL A 560 -2.97 18.17 20.52
CA VAL A 560 -1.80 19.05 20.64
C VAL A 560 -1.61 19.44 22.11
N GLN A 561 -2.68 19.84 22.82
CA GLN A 561 -2.60 20.18 24.24
C GLN A 561 -2.05 19.05 25.10
N GLU A 562 -2.54 17.81 24.89
CA GLU A 562 -2.04 16.60 25.55
C GLU A 562 -0.53 16.44 25.33
N ALA A 563 -0.06 16.54 24.08
CA ALA A 563 1.35 16.44 23.74
C ALA A 563 2.20 17.53 24.43
N GLN A 564 1.68 18.76 24.55
CA GLN A 564 2.37 19.85 25.24
C GLN A 564 2.49 19.60 26.74
N VAL A 565 1.40 19.17 27.38
CA VAL A 565 1.39 18.83 28.80
C VAL A 565 2.34 17.67 29.07
N ALA A 566 2.32 16.62 28.24
CA ALA A 566 3.23 15.48 28.35
C ALA A 566 4.71 15.91 28.26
N ALA A 567 5.06 16.78 27.30
CA ALA A 567 6.42 17.29 27.18
C ALA A 567 6.87 18.09 28.42
N LEU A 568 5.96 18.88 29.02
CA LEU A 568 6.23 19.60 30.26
C LEU A 568 6.40 18.66 31.46
N GLN A 569 5.63 17.58 31.54
CA GLN A 569 5.81 16.53 32.55
C GLN A 569 7.19 15.88 32.44
N LEU A 570 7.62 15.52 31.23
CA LEU A 570 8.96 14.99 30.99
C LEU A 570 10.04 15.97 31.47
N CYS A 571 9.89 17.27 31.16
CA CYS A 571 10.81 18.30 31.64
C CYS A 571 10.85 18.37 33.17
N CYS A 572 9.69 18.27 33.83
CA CYS A 572 9.62 18.25 35.30
C CYS A 572 10.39 17.05 35.87
N SER A 573 10.16 15.85 35.35
CA SER A 573 10.85 14.64 35.81
C SER A 573 12.38 14.75 35.62
N VAL A 574 12.83 15.28 34.47
CA VAL A 574 14.26 15.55 34.20
C VAL A 574 14.82 16.53 35.22
N LEU A 575 14.12 17.64 35.49
CA LEU A 575 14.57 18.66 36.45
C LEU A 575 14.58 18.16 37.91
N VAL A 576 13.60 17.34 38.29
CA VAL A 576 13.53 16.70 39.62
C VAL A 576 14.68 15.72 39.81
N ALA A 577 15.06 14.97 38.77
CA ALA A 577 16.18 14.05 38.80
C ALA A 577 17.56 14.75 38.65
N ALA A 578 17.60 15.97 38.11
CA ALA A 578 18.82 16.76 37.96
C ALA A 578 19.42 17.15 39.31
N ASN A 579 20.76 17.20 39.41
CA ASN A 579 21.42 17.68 40.61
C ASN A 579 21.27 19.21 40.78
N ARG A 580 21.51 19.73 42.00
CA ARG A 580 21.32 21.15 42.31
C ARG A 580 22.15 22.09 41.42
N GLY A 581 23.38 21.70 41.08
CA GLY A 581 24.26 22.50 40.23
C GLY A 581 23.76 22.62 38.79
N MET A 582 23.12 21.57 38.25
CA MET A 582 22.44 21.64 36.96
C MET A 582 21.23 22.56 37.03
N ARG A 583 20.35 22.40 38.04
CA ARG A 583 19.16 23.26 38.18
C ARG A 583 19.50 24.75 38.22
N GLN A 584 20.56 25.12 38.96
CA GLN A 584 21.02 26.52 39.03
C GLN A 584 21.55 27.03 37.69
N ARG A 585 22.25 26.20 36.90
CA ARG A 585 22.75 26.61 35.56
C ARG A 585 21.61 26.84 34.56
N TYR A 586 20.50 26.13 34.71
CA TYR A 586 19.35 26.20 33.80
C TYR A 586 18.18 27.02 34.38
N GLU A 587 18.40 27.84 35.41
CA GLU A 587 17.36 28.62 36.11
C GLU A 587 16.49 29.46 35.15
N HIS A 588 17.11 30.11 34.17
CA HIS A 588 16.38 30.89 33.15
C HIS A 588 15.48 30.01 32.27
N SER A 589 15.94 28.82 31.89
CA SER A 589 15.15 27.85 31.13
C SER A 589 13.99 27.30 31.97
N VAL A 590 14.22 27.02 33.26
CA VAL A 590 13.17 26.59 34.20
C VAL A 590 12.09 27.66 34.34
N ALA A 591 12.47 28.93 34.48
CA ALA A 591 11.54 30.05 34.54
C ALA A 591 10.72 30.20 33.24
N ALA A 592 11.35 30.00 32.07
CA ALA A 592 10.67 30.03 30.78
C ALA A 592 9.65 28.89 30.64
N ILE A 593 10.02 27.66 31.02
CA ILE A 593 9.10 26.50 31.03
C ILE A 593 7.93 26.73 31.98
N HIS A 594 8.16 27.30 33.16
CA HIS A 594 7.07 27.69 34.07
C HIS A 594 6.13 28.72 33.43
N GLY A 595 6.67 29.70 32.69
CA GLY A 595 5.89 30.66 31.91
C GLY A 595 5.02 29.99 30.84
N ILE A 596 5.58 29.05 30.10
CA ILE A 596 4.88 28.23 29.10
C ILE A 596 3.73 27.44 29.73
N ALA A 597 4.00 26.74 30.84
CA ALA A 597 2.97 25.97 31.56
C ALA A 597 1.83 26.88 32.06
N ALA A 598 2.16 28.07 32.57
CA ALA A 598 1.17 29.03 33.04
C ALA A 598 0.33 29.65 31.89
N GLN A 599 0.92 29.80 30.70
CA GLN A 599 0.19 30.21 29.50
C GLN A 599 -0.75 29.10 29.04
N LEU A 600 -0.28 27.85 28.98
CA LEU A 600 -1.11 26.71 28.58
C LEU A 600 -2.30 26.50 29.52
N ALA A 601 -2.11 26.72 30.83
CA ALA A 601 -3.17 26.63 31.84
C ALA A 601 -4.29 27.66 31.65
N LYS A 602 -4.11 28.70 30.84
CA LYS A 602 -5.19 29.64 30.50
C LYS A 602 -6.10 29.12 29.38
N HIS A 603 -5.61 28.18 28.58
CA HIS A 603 -6.27 27.68 27.38
C HIS A 603 -6.91 26.30 27.58
N ILE A 604 -6.41 25.51 28.53
CA ILE A 604 -7.01 24.22 28.91
C ILE A 604 -8.26 24.47 29.75
N GLY A 605 -9.39 23.90 29.32
CA GLY A 605 -10.68 23.99 30.03
C GLY A 605 -10.62 23.32 31.41
N GLN A 606 -11.43 23.81 32.35
CA GLN A 606 -11.43 23.30 33.74
C GLN A 606 -11.84 21.83 33.86
N ASP A 607 -12.59 21.31 32.89
CA ASP A 607 -13.10 19.93 32.86
C ASP A 607 -12.22 18.98 32.01
N SER A 608 -11.07 19.42 31.50
CA SER A 608 -10.19 18.57 30.68
C SER A 608 -9.28 17.70 31.58
N PRO A 609 -9.02 16.43 31.20
CA PRO A 609 -8.17 15.53 31.98
C PRO A 609 -6.71 16.01 32.06
N GLU A 610 -6.24 16.76 31.07
CA GLU A 610 -4.90 17.35 31.03
C GLU A 610 -4.71 18.46 32.08
N ARG A 611 -5.81 18.96 32.67
CA ARG A 611 -5.77 20.04 33.66
C ARG A 611 -5.05 19.63 34.94
N GLU A 612 -5.39 18.47 35.48
CA GLU A 612 -4.78 17.94 36.72
C GLU A 612 -3.27 17.75 36.53
N MET A 613 -2.91 17.12 35.41
CA MET A 613 -1.51 16.93 35.00
C MET A 613 -0.72 18.23 34.90
N LEU A 614 -1.34 19.28 34.36
CA LEU A 614 -0.70 20.59 34.24
C LEU A 614 -0.57 21.33 35.59
N GLU A 615 -1.52 21.14 36.50
CA GLU A 615 -1.44 21.69 37.86
C GLU A 615 -0.29 21.05 38.65
N ASP A 616 -0.06 19.74 38.50
CA ASP A 616 1.10 19.04 39.07
C ASP A 616 2.43 19.56 38.48
N VAL A 617 2.47 19.80 37.17
CA VAL A 617 3.62 20.44 36.50
C VAL A 617 3.90 21.82 37.10
N LEU A 618 2.87 22.67 37.23
CA LEU A 618 3.01 24.02 37.81
C LEU A 618 3.47 23.98 39.27
N ALA A 619 2.90 23.09 40.08
CA ALA A 619 3.31 22.90 41.47
C ALA A 619 4.79 22.46 41.54
N THR A 620 5.18 21.48 40.74
CA THR A 620 6.55 20.96 40.71
C THR A 620 7.54 22.03 40.29
N LEU A 621 7.30 22.73 39.17
CA LEU A 621 8.16 23.83 38.72
C LEU A 621 8.22 24.98 39.72
N GLY A 622 7.11 25.29 40.39
CA GLY A 622 7.05 26.28 41.48
C GLY A 622 7.93 25.90 42.66
N THR A 623 7.97 24.64 43.06
CA THR A 623 8.89 24.17 44.13
C THR A 623 10.35 24.25 43.70
N LEU A 624 10.65 23.91 42.43
CA LEU A 624 12.00 23.92 41.89
C LEU A 624 12.55 25.35 41.73
N ALA A 625 11.71 26.31 41.32
CA ALA A 625 12.08 27.72 41.22
C ALA A 625 12.33 28.37 42.58
N ASN A 626 11.61 27.94 43.62
CA ASN A 626 11.77 28.45 45.00
C ASN A 626 12.90 27.76 45.79
N ALA A 627 13.45 26.65 45.29
CA ALA A 627 14.51 25.87 45.93
C ALA A 627 15.93 26.15 45.39
N GLY A 628 16.06 27.02 44.37
CA GLY A 628 17.34 27.57 43.89
C GLY A 628 18.03 28.40 44.95
#